data_AF-A0A482EB76-F1
#
_entry.id   AF-A0A482EB76-F1
#
_cell.length_a   1.000
_cell.length_b   1.000
_cell.length_c   1.000
_cell.angle_alpha   90.00
_cell.angle_beta   90.00
_cell.angle_gamma   90.00
#
_symmetry.space_group_name_H-M   'P 1'
#
loop_
_entity.id
_entity.type
_entity.pdbx_description
1 polymer ?
#
loop_
_entity_poly.entity_id
_entity_poly.type
_entity_poly.pdbx_seq_one_letter_code
_entity_poly.pdbx_strand_id
1 'polypeptide(L)'
;MDQAQPLVALDPLFITGFTDGEGTFTISITKDNRERKTTRRLLNNIDREIFSVHPSFSISLNYKDHDLIKNIHSYFKVGKIKNDLSNNAITFYVNSIEDLSNIIIPFFDNNSLITQKQADFLLFKSAVELINKGEHLTKEGIEKLINIKASMNKGLSDKLKKNFPNFIPVVRPIVTNQEIKDANWLAGFTTGEGSFYIRTKKAETEKSINRVSFFFSIVQSNRDRLLISNISKYLNCGTISNNTKYTQFRVTKFEDIDEKIISFFHKYSLHGIKKLNFEDFCVVMAMVKSKVHLTFEGFEKIEKIISGMNLKRK
;
A
#
# COMPACT_ATOMS: atom_id res chain seq x y z
N MET A 1 -3.58 18.64 24.00
CA MET A 1 -4.23 17.43 24.56
C MET A 1 -4.79 16.66 23.38
N ASP A 2 -4.05 15.65 22.93
CA ASP A 2 -4.50 14.76 21.86
C ASP A 2 -5.56 13.84 22.47
N GLN A 3 -6.83 14.10 22.17
CA GLN A 3 -7.87 13.11 22.48
C GLN A 3 -7.67 11.97 21.50
N ALA A 4 -7.08 10.87 21.97
CA ALA A 4 -6.91 9.66 21.17
C ALA A 4 -8.29 9.24 20.64
N GLN A 5 -8.47 9.27 19.32
CA GLN A 5 -9.66 8.71 18.71
C GLN A 5 -9.76 7.22 19.07
N PRO A 6 -10.97 6.70 19.35
CA PRO A 6 -11.14 5.28 19.64
C PRO A 6 -10.67 4.45 18.45
N LEU A 7 -9.91 3.40 18.73
CA LEU A 7 -9.42 2.48 17.71
C LEU A 7 -10.61 1.83 16.97
N VAL A 8 -10.54 1.83 15.65
CA VAL A 8 -11.59 1.27 14.79
C VAL A 8 -11.19 -0.15 14.40
N ALA A 9 -12.10 -1.12 14.59
CA ALA A 9 -11.90 -2.48 14.10
C ALA A 9 -11.87 -2.46 12.56
N LEU A 10 -10.75 -2.89 11.99
CA LEU A 10 -10.57 -2.99 10.54
C LEU A 10 -11.01 -4.36 10.03
N ASP A 11 -11.64 -4.37 8.86
CA ASP A 11 -11.96 -5.60 8.13
C ASP A 11 -10.67 -6.26 7.59
N PRO A 12 -10.53 -7.60 7.68
CA PRO A 12 -9.36 -8.30 7.13
C PRO A 12 -9.11 -8.00 5.65
N LEU A 13 -10.16 -7.99 4.82
CA LEU A 13 -10.03 -7.77 3.39
C LEU A 13 -9.72 -6.30 3.09
N PHE A 14 -10.16 -5.36 3.93
CA PHE A 14 -9.65 -3.99 3.91
C PHE A 14 -8.14 -3.95 4.11
N ILE A 15 -7.61 -4.64 5.14
CA ILE A 15 -6.16 -4.69 5.39
C ILE A 15 -5.42 -5.34 4.22
N THR A 16 -5.98 -6.39 3.62
CA THR A 16 -5.41 -7.03 2.42
C THR A 16 -5.34 -6.06 1.25
N GLY A 17 -6.43 -5.38 0.92
CA GLY A 17 -6.45 -4.38 -0.15
C GLY A 17 -5.51 -3.21 0.11
N PHE A 18 -5.48 -2.72 1.36
CA PHE A 18 -4.55 -1.66 1.74
C PHE A 18 -3.09 -2.12 1.66
N THR A 19 -2.81 -3.37 2.03
CA THR A 19 -1.49 -3.99 1.86
C THR A 19 -1.11 -4.11 0.39
N ASP A 20 -2.05 -4.45 -0.50
CA ASP A 20 -1.84 -4.48 -1.96
C ASP A 20 -1.40 -3.13 -2.52
N GLY A 21 -1.84 -2.01 -1.93
CA GLY A 21 -1.31 -0.68 -2.21
C GLY A 21 0.02 -0.41 -1.50
N GLU A 22 -0.02 -0.28 -0.17
CA GLU A 22 1.05 0.35 0.63
C GLU A 22 2.01 -0.63 1.31
N GLY A 23 1.65 -1.91 1.37
CA GLY A 23 2.43 -2.92 2.07
C GLY A 23 3.70 -3.34 1.32
N THR A 24 4.69 -3.82 2.06
CA THR A 24 5.92 -4.36 1.49
C THR A 24 6.37 -5.59 2.26
N PHE A 25 6.76 -6.64 1.53
CA PHE A 25 7.46 -7.81 2.06
C PHE A 25 8.92 -7.75 1.64
N THR A 26 9.85 -7.84 2.58
CA THR A 26 11.27 -7.66 2.32
C THR A 26 12.11 -8.74 2.97
N ILE A 27 13.26 -9.03 2.35
CA ILE A 27 14.35 -9.79 2.96
C ILE A 27 15.60 -8.91 2.84
N SER A 28 16.14 -8.49 3.97
CA SER A 28 17.45 -7.84 4.03
C SER A 28 18.52 -8.89 4.32
N ILE A 29 19.60 -8.87 3.53
CA ILE A 29 20.76 -9.74 3.72
C ILE A 29 21.97 -8.84 3.84
N THR A 30 22.62 -8.85 4.99
CA THR A 30 23.76 -7.99 5.31
C THR A 30 24.95 -8.82 5.73
N LYS A 31 26.15 -8.41 5.30
CA LYS A 31 27.39 -9.02 5.78
C LYS A 31 27.52 -8.71 7.27
N ASP A 32 27.71 -9.73 8.09
CA ASP A 32 27.98 -9.58 9.51
C ASP A 32 29.44 -9.13 9.68
N ASN A 33 29.62 -7.88 10.09
CA ASN A 33 30.95 -7.32 10.36
C ASN A 33 31.39 -7.52 11.81
N ARG A 34 30.59 -8.20 12.64
CA ARG A 34 30.94 -8.41 14.05
C ARG A 34 31.93 -9.57 14.15
N GLU A 35 33.10 -9.32 14.76
CA GLU A 35 33.97 -10.36 15.30
C GLU A 35 33.26 -11.08 16.46
N ARG A 36 32.23 -11.88 16.16
CA ARG A 36 31.46 -12.57 17.21
C ARG A 36 32.19 -13.82 17.67
N LYS A 37 33.05 -13.62 18.67
CA LYS A 37 33.62 -14.64 19.57
C LYS A 37 32.54 -15.30 20.45
N THR A 38 31.50 -15.89 19.86
CA THR A 38 30.64 -16.80 20.63
C THR A 38 31.24 -18.20 20.58
N THR A 39 31.40 -18.84 21.74
CA THR A 39 32.07 -20.14 21.94
C THR A 39 31.50 -21.26 21.07
N ARG A 40 30.22 -21.17 20.68
CA ARG A 40 29.57 -22.09 19.73
C ARG A 40 30.09 -22.02 18.29
N ARG A 41 30.67 -20.89 17.85
CA ARG A 41 31.15 -20.68 16.47
C ARG A 41 32.65 -20.97 16.31
N LEU A 42 33.42 -20.94 17.39
CA LEU A 42 34.85 -21.27 17.41
C LEU A 42 35.14 -22.76 17.20
N LEU A 43 34.18 -23.65 17.48
CA LEU A 43 34.37 -25.10 17.46
C LEU A 43 34.62 -25.71 16.07
N ASN A 44 34.37 -24.97 14.98
CA ASN A 44 34.35 -25.55 13.64
C ASN A 44 35.43 -25.04 12.66
N ASN A 45 36.39 -24.19 13.04
CA ASN A 45 37.49 -23.73 12.15
C ASN A 45 37.02 -23.35 10.72
N ILE A 46 35.96 -22.56 10.63
CA ILE A 46 35.42 -22.10 9.36
C ILE A 46 35.52 -20.57 9.35
N ASP A 47 36.55 -20.06 8.69
CA ASP A 47 36.56 -18.70 8.15
C ASP A 47 35.48 -18.63 7.07
N ARG A 48 34.28 -18.20 7.43
CA ARG A 48 33.22 -17.86 6.47
C ARG A 48 32.74 -16.45 6.74
N GLU A 49 32.57 -15.68 5.67
CA GLU A 49 31.79 -14.46 5.72
C GLU A 49 30.35 -14.82 6.13
N ILE A 50 29.97 -14.46 7.35
CA ILE A 50 28.63 -14.75 7.86
C ILE A 50 27.71 -13.64 7.39
N PHE A 51 26.57 -14.01 6.80
CA PHE A 51 25.51 -13.08 6.46
C PHE A 51 24.40 -13.15 7.52
N SER A 52 23.84 -11.99 7.87
CA SER A 52 22.62 -11.89 8.68
C SER A 52 21.43 -11.67 7.75
N VAL A 53 20.32 -12.35 8.03
CA VAL A 53 19.10 -12.31 7.24
C VAL A 53 17.97 -11.75 8.10
N HIS A 54 17.28 -10.73 7.59
CA HIS A 54 16.23 -10.02 8.29
C HIS A 54 15.00 -9.89 7.39
N PRO A 55 14.05 -10.82 7.47
CA PRO A 55 12.75 -10.66 6.82
C PRO A 55 11.92 -9.60 7.56
N SER A 56 11.13 -8.81 6.83
CA SER A 56 10.18 -7.88 7.40
C SER A 56 8.95 -7.71 6.51
N PHE A 57 7.78 -7.72 7.12
CA PHE A 57 6.57 -7.10 6.59
C PHE A 57 6.46 -5.67 7.12
N SER A 58 6.05 -4.71 6.29
CA SER A 58 5.87 -3.32 6.74
C SER A 58 4.86 -2.56 5.90
N ILE A 59 4.20 -1.58 6.53
CA ILE A 59 3.39 -0.54 5.89
C ILE A 59 3.93 0.80 6.37
N SER A 60 4.35 1.66 5.45
CA SER A 60 4.92 2.98 5.74
C SER A 60 4.08 4.07 5.10
N LEU A 61 3.58 5.01 5.90
CA LEU A 61 2.72 6.10 5.45
C LEU A 61 3.29 7.45 5.87
N ASN A 62 2.66 8.52 5.39
CA ASN A 62 2.86 9.84 5.97
C ASN A 62 2.39 9.86 7.44
N TYR A 63 3.05 10.64 8.30
CA TYR A 63 2.69 10.73 9.73
C TYR A 63 1.26 11.18 9.98
N LYS A 64 0.63 11.91 9.05
CA LYS A 64 -0.79 12.29 9.17
C LYS A 64 -1.74 11.08 9.26
N ASP A 65 -1.35 9.93 8.73
CA ASP A 65 -2.10 8.66 8.81
C ASP A 65 -1.74 7.83 10.06
N HIS A 66 -1.20 8.45 11.11
CA HIS A 66 -0.75 7.73 12.30
C HIS A 66 -1.85 6.90 12.99
N ASP A 67 -3.10 7.37 12.99
CA ASP A 67 -4.21 6.62 13.57
C ASP A 67 -4.58 5.38 12.74
N LEU A 68 -4.42 5.44 11.41
CA LEU A 68 -4.56 4.25 10.56
C LEU A 68 -3.47 3.21 10.87
N ILE A 69 -2.23 3.65 11.07
CA ILE A 69 -1.14 2.75 11.51
C ILE A 69 -1.45 2.14 12.89
N LYS A 70 -1.95 2.91 13.85
CA LYS A 70 -2.35 2.38 15.17
C LYS A 70 -3.50 1.36 15.05
N ASN A 71 -4.49 1.61 14.19
CA ASN A 71 -5.58 0.67 13.93
C ASN A 71 -5.06 -0.65 13.35
N ILE A 72 -4.13 -0.59 12.39
CA ILE A 72 -3.49 -1.79 11.81
C ILE A 72 -2.68 -2.54 12.87
N HIS A 73 -1.90 -1.83 13.69
CA HIS A 73 -1.15 -2.44 14.79
C HIS A 73 -2.08 -3.11 15.81
N SER A 74 -3.18 -2.45 16.16
CA SER A 74 -4.21 -3.01 17.06
C SER A 74 -4.90 -4.24 16.48
N TYR A 75 -5.07 -4.30 15.14
CA TYR A 75 -5.66 -5.46 14.47
C TYR A 75 -4.73 -6.69 14.61
N PHE A 76 -3.47 -6.54 14.23
CA PHE A 76 -2.51 -7.65 14.26
C PHE A 76 -2.05 -8.02 15.67
N LYS A 77 -2.06 -7.07 16.61
CA LYS A 77 -1.60 -7.22 18.02
C LYS A 77 -0.13 -7.65 18.16
N VAL A 78 0.63 -7.64 17.06
CA VAL A 78 2.06 -7.95 16.98
C VAL A 78 2.78 -6.87 16.18
N GLY A 79 4.10 -6.90 16.17
CA GLY A 79 4.91 -5.90 15.49
C GLY A 79 5.07 -4.61 16.27
N LYS A 80 5.71 -3.64 15.62
CA LYS A 80 6.12 -2.37 16.22
C LYS A 80 5.77 -1.20 15.29
N ILE A 81 5.62 -0.03 15.89
CA ILE A 81 5.48 1.24 15.17
C ILE A 81 6.79 2.01 15.30
N LYS A 82 7.29 2.54 14.19
CA LYS A 82 8.42 3.46 14.15
C LYS A 82 7.95 4.81 13.60
N ASN A 83 8.24 5.87 14.35
CA ASN A 83 8.03 7.24 13.90
C ASN A 83 9.34 7.79 13.34
N ASP A 84 9.29 8.33 12.13
CA ASP A 84 10.39 9.03 11.48
C ASP A 84 9.96 10.46 11.14
N LEU A 85 9.91 11.30 12.19
CA LEU A 85 9.34 12.64 12.12
C LEU A 85 10.12 13.56 11.18
N SER A 86 11.42 13.34 10.99
CA SER A 86 12.22 14.14 10.05
C SER A 86 11.80 13.92 8.59
N ASN A 87 11.32 12.71 8.27
CA ASN A 87 10.78 12.36 6.95
C ASN A 87 9.25 12.43 6.90
N ASN A 88 8.61 12.95 7.96
CA ASN A 88 7.16 12.99 8.11
C ASN A 88 6.50 11.62 7.85
N ALA A 89 7.12 10.55 8.36
CA ALA A 89 6.72 9.17 8.08
C ALA A 89 6.45 8.38 9.36
N ILE A 90 5.58 7.39 9.23
CA ILE A 90 5.27 6.41 10.27
C ILE A 90 5.19 5.03 9.65
N THR A 91 5.78 4.03 10.31
CA THR A 91 5.87 2.67 9.78
C THR A 91 5.38 1.68 10.82
N PHE A 92 4.37 0.89 10.46
CA PHE A 92 4.10 -0.39 11.09
C PHE A 92 5.01 -1.45 10.49
N TYR A 93 5.68 -2.26 11.31
CA TYR A 93 6.50 -3.37 10.81
C TYR A 93 6.49 -4.58 11.74
N VAL A 94 6.64 -5.75 11.14
CA VAL A 94 6.80 -7.05 11.80
C VAL A 94 8.07 -7.71 11.25
N ASN A 95 9.03 -7.99 12.14
CA ASN A 95 10.31 -8.61 11.79
C ASN A 95 10.71 -9.75 12.74
N SER A 96 9.88 -10.07 13.73
CA SER A 96 10.03 -11.29 14.53
C SER A 96 9.69 -12.49 13.67
N ILE A 97 10.57 -13.49 13.62
CA ILE A 97 10.32 -14.73 12.87
C ILE A 97 9.07 -15.44 13.39
N GLU A 98 8.84 -15.41 14.70
CA GLU A 98 7.67 -15.99 15.34
C GLU A 98 6.38 -15.32 14.85
N ASP A 99 6.27 -13.99 14.95
CA ASP A 99 5.08 -13.25 14.52
C ASP A 99 4.85 -13.36 13.01
N LEU A 100 5.94 -13.35 12.22
CA LEU A 100 5.85 -13.54 10.77
C LEU A 100 5.27 -14.91 10.43
N SER A 101 5.70 -15.96 11.12
CA SER A 101 5.29 -17.34 10.86
C SER A 101 3.90 -17.66 11.38
N ASN A 102 3.53 -17.12 12.54
CA ASN A 102 2.31 -17.50 13.24
C ASN A 102 1.14 -16.55 12.97
N ILE A 103 1.40 -15.30 12.56
CA ILE A 103 0.36 -14.27 12.38
C ILE A 103 0.34 -13.76 10.93
N ILE A 104 1.45 -13.20 10.44
CA ILE A 104 1.45 -12.50 9.15
C ILE A 104 1.28 -13.44 7.96
N ILE A 105 2.05 -14.52 7.89
CA ILE A 105 1.93 -15.51 6.81
C ILE A 105 0.54 -16.16 6.80
N PRO A 106 0.01 -16.69 7.93
CA PRO A 106 -1.34 -17.26 7.97
C PRO A 106 -2.44 -16.26 7.59
N PHE A 107 -2.28 -14.98 7.95
CA PHE A 107 -3.23 -13.94 7.55
C PHE A 107 -3.33 -13.82 6.02
N PHE A 108 -2.20 -13.70 5.32
CA PHE A 108 -2.17 -13.54 3.87
C PHE A 108 -2.37 -14.85 3.09
N ASP A 109 -2.13 -16.01 3.72
CA ASP A 109 -2.57 -17.30 3.18
C ASP A 109 -4.12 -17.37 3.12
N ASN A 110 -4.79 -16.90 4.17
CA ASN A 110 -6.25 -16.87 4.25
C ASN A 110 -6.89 -15.70 3.49
N ASN A 111 -6.16 -14.60 3.32
CA ASN A 111 -6.61 -13.39 2.65
C ASN A 111 -5.61 -12.99 1.56
N SER A 112 -5.65 -13.71 0.44
CA SER A 112 -4.66 -13.57 -0.64
C SER A 112 -4.63 -12.17 -1.24
N LEU A 113 -3.41 -11.65 -1.48
CA LEU A 113 -3.20 -10.44 -2.25
C LEU A 113 -3.48 -10.72 -3.73
N ILE A 114 -3.92 -9.71 -4.46
CA ILE A 114 -4.30 -9.87 -5.87
C ILE A 114 -3.47 -9.00 -6.84
N THR A 115 -2.65 -8.08 -6.34
CA THR A 115 -1.64 -7.40 -7.18
C THR A 115 -0.43 -8.31 -7.42
N GLN A 116 0.51 -7.85 -8.25
CA GLN A 116 1.81 -8.50 -8.40
C GLN A 116 2.55 -8.67 -7.06
N LYS A 117 2.20 -7.93 -6.00
CA LYS A 117 2.78 -8.09 -4.66
C LYS A 117 2.54 -9.47 -4.06
N GLN A 118 1.52 -10.21 -4.49
CA GLN A 118 1.29 -11.59 -4.09
C GLN A 118 2.51 -12.49 -4.37
N ALA A 119 3.18 -12.29 -5.51
CA ALA A 119 4.38 -13.05 -5.82
C ALA A 119 5.57 -12.68 -4.90
N ASP A 120 5.67 -11.42 -4.47
CA ASP A 120 6.66 -11.02 -3.46
C ASP A 120 6.34 -11.62 -2.09
N PHE A 121 5.06 -11.70 -1.72
CA PHE A 121 4.61 -12.42 -0.51
C PHE A 121 4.95 -13.92 -0.55
N LEU A 122 4.71 -14.60 -1.68
CA LEU A 122 5.04 -16.03 -1.81
C LEU A 122 6.55 -16.29 -1.70
N LEU A 123 7.38 -15.46 -2.34
CA LEU A 123 8.85 -15.52 -2.20
C LEU A 123 9.30 -15.22 -0.77
N PHE A 124 8.67 -14.23 -0.12
CA PHE A 124 8.91 -13.90 1.28
C PHE A 124 8.58 -15.08 2.21
N LYS A 125 7.43 -15.74 2.01
CA LYS A 125 7.00 -16.92 2.75
C LYS A 125 8.04 -18.05 2.65
N SER A 126 8.47 -18.38 1.43
CA SER A 126 9.51 -19.39 1.21
C SER A 126 10.82 -19.05 1.92
N ALA A 127 11.21 -17.78 1.98
CA ALA A 127 12.39 -17.37 2.73
C ALA A 127 12.23 -17.52 4.25
N VAL A 128 11.07 -17.16 4.80
CA VAL A 128 10.78 -17.37 6.24
C VAL A 128 10.80 -18.86 6.59
N GLU A 129 10.30 -19.73 5.71
CA GLU A 129 10.39 -21.19 5.89
C GLU A 129 11.84 -21.69 5.97
N LEU A 130 12.75 -21.20 5.11
CA LEU A 130 14.17 -21.52 5.20
C LEU A 130 14.81 -21.02 6.50
N ILE A 131 14.35 -19.87 6.99
CA ILE A 131 14.84 -19.31 8.26
C ILE A 131 14.39 -20.17 9.44
N ASN A 132 13.13 -20.59 9.47
CA ASN A 132 12.57 -21.48 10.49
C ASN A 132 13.28 -22.83 10.56
N LYS A 133 13.70 -23.38 9.41
CA LYS A 133 14.49 -24.62 9.34
C LYS A 133 15.95 -24.45 9.76
N GLY A 134 16.40 -23.22 10.05
CA GLY A 134 17.79 -22.91 10.36
C GLY A 134 18.73 -22.94 9.15
N GLU A 135 18.22 -23.11 7.92
CA GLU A 135 19.05 -23.23 6.71
C GLU A 135 19.84 -21.95 6.42
N HIS A 136 19.31 -20.79 6.80
CA HIS A 136 20.00 -19.50 6.70
C HIS A 136 21.35 -19.42 7.44
N LEU A 137 21.69 -20.41 8.27
CA LEU A 137 22.96 -20.51 8.98
C LEU A 137 24.08 -21.17 8.15
N THR A 138 23.75 -21.76 7.00
CA THR A 138 24.73 -22.39 6.10
C THR A 138 24.99 -21.52 4.87
N LYS A 139 26.11 -21.79 4.18
CA LYS A 139 26.46 -21.06 2.94
C LYS A 139 25.40 -21.33 1.87
N GLU A 140 25.02 -22.59 1.73
CA GLU A 140 24.03 -23.07 0.76
C GLU A 140 22.66 -22.44 1.02
N GLY A 141 22.25 -22.31 2.28
CA GLY A 141 20.99 -21.65 2.62
C GLY A 141 20.99 -20.14 2.38
N ILE A 142 22.12 -19.46 2.61
CA ILE A 142 22.28 -18.05 2.21
C ILE A 142 22.19 -17.90 0.69
N GLU A 143 22.83 -18.78 -0.09
CA GLU A 143 22.73 -18.76 -1.55
C GLU A 143 21.28 -18.96 -2.03
N LYS A 144 20.52 -19.89 -1.42
CA LYS A 144 19.07 -20.02 -1.68
C LYS A 144 18.31 -18.72 -1.39
N LEU A 145 18.58 -18.06 -0.28
CA LEU A 145 17.94 -16.79 0.09
C LEU A 145 18.32 -15.63 -0.85
N ILE A 146 19.55 -15.61 -1.36
CA ILE A 146 20.00 -14.67 -2.39
C ILE A 146 19.22 -14.88 -3.68
N ASN A 147 19.05 -16.14 -4.11
CA ASN A 147 18.28 -16.49 -5.30
C ASN A 147 16.80 -16.09 -5.18
N ILE A 148 16.20 -16.26 -4.00
CA ILE A 148 14.83 -15.76 -3.71
C ILE A 148 14.81 -14.23 -3.79
N LYS A 149 15.71 -13.56 -3.05
CA LYS A 149 15.77 -12.10 -2.96
C LYS A 149 15.99 -11.45 -4.34
N ALA A 150 16.74 -12.09 -5.22
CA ALA A 150 16.97 -11.62 -6.58
C ALA A 150 15.68 -11.43 -7.40
N SER A 151 14.64 -12.19 -7.07
CA SER A 151 13.33 -12.15 -7.75
C SER A 151 12.27 -11.34 -7.02
N MET A 152 12.61 -10.79 -5.84
CA MET A 152 11.71 -9.95 -5.04
C MET A 152 11.93 -8.47 -5.32
N ASN A 153 10.86 -7.68 -5.34
CA ASN A 153 10.90 -6.22 -5.37
C ASN A 153 11.86 -5.67 -6.46
N LYS A 154 12.97 -5.05 -6.02
CA LYS A 154 14.03 -4.47 -6.89
C LYS A 154 15.24 -5.41 -7.08
N GLY A 155 15.18 -6.64 -6.59
CA GLY A 155 16.24 -7.63 -6.66
C GLY A 155 17.42 -7.35 -5.71
N LEU A 156 18.61 -7.77 -6.14
CA LEU A 156 19.86 -7.62 -5.39
C LEU A 156 20.48 -6.23 -5.56
N SER A 157 21.03 -5.69 -4.47
CA SER A 157 21.93 -4.52 -4.55
C SER A 157 23.27 -4.90 -5.18
N ASP A 158 24.00 -3.91 -5.69
CA ASP A 158 25.30 -4.16 -6.35
C ASP A 158 26.32 -4.78 -5.39
N LYS A 159 26.27 -4.43 -4.10
CA LYS A 159 27.06 -5.08 -3.04
C LYS A 159 26.76 -6.58 -2.94
N LEU A 160 25.50 -6.97 -3.02
CA LEU A 160 25.13 -8.38 -2.98
C LEU A 160 25.52 -9.11 -4.27
N LYS A 161 25.33 -8.49 -5.45
CA LYS A 161 25.79 -9.05 -6.73
C LYS A 161 27.30 -9.32 -6.73
N LYS A 162 28.09 -8.41 -6.13
CA LYS A 162 29.55 -8.60 -6.01
C LYS A 162 29.93 -9.78 -5.11
N ASN A 163 29.21 -9.99 -4.01
CA ASN A 163 29.47 -11.11 -3.09
C ASN A 163 28.95 -12.45 -3.61
N PHE A 164 27.91 -12.42 -4.44
CA PHE A 164 27.26 -13.60 -5.02
C PHE A 164 27.15 -13.44 -6.54
N PRO A 165 28.24 -13.49 -7.31
CA PRO A 165 28.22 -13.23 -8.75
C PRO A 165 27.47 -14.29 -9.56
N ASN A 166 27.40 -15.53 -9.05
CA ASN A 166 26.80 -16.68 -9.72
C ASN A 166 25.38 -17.01 -9.23
N PHE A 167 24.65 -16.01 -8.72
CA PHE A 167 23.27 -16.21 -8.28
C PHE A 167 22.35 -16.56 -9.45
N ILE A 168 21.39 -17.44 -9.20
CA ILE A 168 20.37 -17.85 -10.18
C ILE A 168 19.01 -17.47 -9.59
N PRO A 169 18.38 -16.38 -10.05
CA PRO A 169 17.10 -15.94 -9.52
C PRO A 169 16.04 -17.05 -9.58
N VAL A 170 15.31 -17.23 -8.48
CA VAL A 170 14.15 -18.14 -8.46
C VAL A 170 13.10 -17.63 -9.46
N VAL A 171 12.42 -18.53 -10.16
CA VAL A 171 11.33 -18.10 -11.05
C VAL A 171 10.26 -17.38 -10.24
N ARG A 172 9.99 -16.12 -10.60
CA ARG A 172 9.00 -15.31 -9.91
C ARG A 172 7.59 -15.89 -10.16
N PRO A 173 6.78 -16.13 -9.12
CA PRO A 173 5.41 -16.62 -9.30
C PRO A 173 4.59 -15.72 -10.22
N ILE A 174 3.79 -16.32 -11.09
CA ILE A 174 2.90 -15.60 -12.00
C ILE A 174 1.57 -15.35 -11.29
N VAL A 175 1.20 -14.08 -11.13
CA VAL A 175 -0.11 -13.67 -10.58
C VAL A 175 -1.06 -13.40 -11.74
N THR A 176 -2.00 -14.31 -11.99
CA THR A 176 -2.96 -14.21 -13.10
C THR A 176 -4.38 -13.87 -12.63
N ASN A 177 -4.79 -14.32 -11.45
CA ASN A 177 -6.09 -14.02 -10.89
C ASN A 177 -6.05 -12.71 -10.10
N GLN A 178 -6.48 -11.62 -10.73
CA GLN A 178 -6.60 -10.30 -10.13
C GLN A 178 -8.06 -9.86 -9.96
N GLU A 179 -8.96 -10.82 -9.70
CA GLU A 179 -10.38 -10.57 -9.49
C GLU A 179 -10.66 -9.96 -8.10
N ILE A 180 -11.54 -8.97 -8.07
CA ILE A 180 -12.02 -8.35 -6.84
C ILE A 180 -13.23 -9.15 -6.35
N LYS A 181 -13.04 -9.92 -5.29
CA LYS A 181 -14.09 -10.78 -4.70
C LYS A 181 -14.89 -10.09 -3.61
N ASP A 182 -14.32 -9.05 -3.00
CA ASP A 182 -14.93 -8.36 -1.87
C ASP A 182 -14.71 -6.85 -2.00
N ALA A 183 -15.73 -6.09 -1.62
CA ALA A 183 -15.72 -4.64 -1.72
C ALA A 183 -14.83 -3.95 -0.68
N ASN A 184 -14.63 -4.54 0.50
CA ASN A 184 -13.70 -4.03 1.52
C ASN A 184 -12.26 -4.07 1.01
N TRP A 185 -11.90 -5.06 0.19
CA TRP A 185 -10.60 -5.07 -0.51
C TRP A 185 -10.43 -3.82 -1.37
N LEU A 186 -11.44 -3.44 -2.16
CA LEU A 186 -11.36 -2.25 -3.00
C LEU A 186 -11.33 -0.95 -2.16
N ALA A 187 -12.02 -0.91 -1.02
CA ALA A 187 -11.93 0.21 -0.07
C ALA A 187 -10.52 0.34 0.53
N GLY A 188 -9.90 -0.77 0.93
CA GLY A 188 -8.52 -0.83 1.37
C GLY A 188 -7.55 -0.35 0.29
N PHE A 189 -7.65 -0.93 -0.91
CA PHE A 189 -6.78 -0.60 -2.02
C PHE A 189 -6.93 0.88 -2.43
N THR A 190 -8.15 1.40 -2.46
CA THR A 190 -8.42 2.82 -2.73
C THR A 190 -7.85 3.70 -1.62
N THR A 191 -7.88 3.27 -0.37
CA THR A 191 -7.27 4.01 0.75
C THR A 191 -5.76 4.24 0.51
N GLY A 192 -5.05 3.28 -0.08
CA GLY A 192 -3.64 3.45 -0.51
C GLY A 192 -3.50 4.20 -1.83
N GLU A 193 -4.09 3.68 -2.91
CA GLU A 193 -3.76 4.06 -4.30
C GLU A 193 -4.79 5.02 -4.95
N GLY A 194 -5.94 5.21 -4.33
CA GLY A 194 -7.02 6.05 -4.84
C GLY A 194 -6.76 7.55 -4.69
N SER A 195 -7.46 8.35 -5.49
CA SER A 195 -7.40 9.82 -5.41
C SER A 195 -8.77 10.41 -5.71
N PHE A 196 -9.20 11.31 -4.81
CA PHE A 196 -10.39 12.14 -4.95
C PHE A 196 -9.94 13.59 -5.09
N TYR A 197 -10.26 14.22 -6.22
CA TYR A 197 -9.89 15.62 -6.42
C TYR A 197 -10.94 16.37 -7.23
N ILE A 198 -10.97 17.68 -6.99
CA ILE A 198 -11.93 18.60 -7.59
C ILE A 198 -11.14 19.68 -8.30
N ARG A 199 -11.60 20.07 -9.49
CA ARG A 199 -11.09 21.23 -10.23
C ARG A 199 -12.19 22.25 -10.38
N THR A 200 -11.84 23.51 -10.13
CA THR A 200 -12.71 24.65 -10.32
C THR A 200 -12.24 25.45 -11.54
N LYS A 201 -13.18 26.01 -12.30
CA LYS A 201 -12.92 27.02 -13.33
C LYS A 201 -13.89 28.17 -13.14
N LYS A 202 -13.36 29.37 -12.87
CA LYS A 202 -14.16 30.59 -12.76
C LYS A 202 -14.72 30.97 -14.12
N ALA A 203 -15.92 31.57 -14.10
CA ALA A 203 -16.49 32.22 -15.27
C ALA A 203 -15.55 33.33 -15.77
N GLU A 204 -15.29 33.36 -17.08
CA GLU A 204 -14.47 34.40 -17.72
C GLU A 204 -15.34 35.56 -18.23
N THR A 205 -16.64 35.31 -18.41
CA THR A 205 -17.63 36.28 -18.88
C THR A 205 -18.93 36.13 -18.10
N GLU A 206 -19.76 37.16 -18.09
CA GLU A 206 -21.10 37.14 -17.45
C GLU A 206 -22.04 36.08 -18.04
N LYS A 207 -21.79 35.63 -19.28
CA LYS A 207 -22.56 34.56 -19.94
C LYS A 207 -22.09 33.15 -19.55
N SER A 208 -20.96 33.03 -18.88
CA SER A 208 -20.39 31.74 -18.47
C SER A 208 -20.65 31.48 -16.99
N ILE A 209 -20.88 30.23 -16.64
CA ILE A 209 -21.03 29.82 -15.23
C ILE A 209 -19.71 29.28 -14.69
N ASN A 210 -19.52 29.48 -13.39
CA ASN A 210 -18.49 28.78 -12.63
C ASN A 210 -18.66 27.26 -12.79
N ARG A 211 -17.56 26.56 -13.06
CA ARG A 211 -17.56 25.10 -13.24
C ARG A 211 -16.81 24.42 -12.11
N VAL A 212 -17.38 23.32 -11.63
CA VAL A 212 -16.79 22.42 -10.65
C VAL A 212 -16.78 21.02 -11.26
N SER A 213 -15.61 20.42 -11.37
CA SER A 213 -15.42 19.11 -11.99
C SER A 213 -14.80 18.15 -11.00
N PHE A 214 -15.42 16.98 -10.87
CA PHE A 214 -15.05 15.94 -9.92
C PHE A 214 -14.28 14.83 -10.62
N PHE A 215 -13.29 14.29 -9.91
CA PHE A 215 -12.44 13.23 -10.43
C PHE A 215 -12.18 12.21 -9.33
N PHE A 216 -12.44 10.95 -9.67
CA PHE A 216 -11.93 9.80 -8.93
C PHE A 216 -10.94 9.05 -9.81
N SER A 217 -9.82 8.61 -9.26
CA SER A 217 -8.89 7.76 -9.99
C SER A 217 -8.09 6.82 -9.12
N ILE A 218 -7.69 5.69 -9.71
CA ILE A 218 -6.70 4.76 -9.16
C ILE A 218 -5.60 4.61 -10.20
N VAL A 219 -4.34 4.77 -9.79
CA VAL A 219 -3.17 4.63 -10.66
C VAL A 219 -2.34 3.48 -10.15
N GLN A 220 -1.84 2.64 -11.05
CA GLN A 220 -0.95 1.54 -10.67
C GLN A 220 0.06 1.24 -11.78
N SER A 221 1.17 0.60 -11.44
CA SER A 221 2.15 0.14 -12.44
C SER A 221 1.51 -0.73 -13.52
N ASN A 222 2.02 -0.63 -14.76
CA ASN A 222 1.56 -1.43 -15.90
C ASN A 222 1.60 -2.96 -15.67
N ARG A 223 2.40 -3.42 -14.69
CA ARG A 223 2.44 -4.83 -14.28
C ARG A 223 1.10 -5.33 -13.72
N ASP A 224 0.25 -4.42 -13.23
CA ASP A 224 -1.07 -4.66 -12.65
C ASP A 224 -2.19 -4.08 -13.55
N ARG A 225 -1.95 -3.93 -14.87
CA ARG A 225 -2.96 -3.41 -15.82
C ARG A 225 -4.24 -4.24 -15.84
N LEU A 226 -4.14 -5.55 -15.57
CA LEU A 226 -5.28 -6.46 -15.53
C LEU A 226 -6.18 -6.12 -14.33
N LEU A 227 -5.60 -5.89 -13.15
CA LEU A 227 -6.32 -5.40 -11.98
C LEU A 227 -7.07 -4.11 -12.27
N ILE A 228 -6.43 -3.13 -12.92
CA ILE A 228 -7.09 -1.85 -13.26
C ILE A 228 -8.27 -2.08 -14.21
N SER A 229 -8.14 -3.02 -15.14
CA SER A 229 -9.24 -3.45 -16.01
C SER A 229 -10.38 -4.10 -15.22
N ASN A 230 -10.05 -4.90 -14.21
CA ASN A 230 -11.03 -5.54 -13.34
C ASN A 230 -11.73 -4.54 -12.42
N ILE A 231 -11.04 -3.50 -11.93
CA ILE A 231 -11.65 -2.40 -11.16
C ILE A 231 -12.72 -1.69 -12.00
N SER A 232 -12.42 -1.34 -13.25
CA SER A 232 -13.39 -0.68 -14.13
C SER A 232 -14.63 -1.54 -14.39
N LYS A 233 -14.44 -2.84 -14.61
CA LYS A 233 -15.54 -3.81 -14.76
C LYS A 233 -16.36 -3.93 -13.47
N TYR A 234 -15.69 -4.05 -12.33
CA TYR A 234 -16.31 -4.22 -11.02
C TYR A 234 -17.17 -3.01 -10.63
N LEU A 235 -16.65 -1.80 -10.83
CA LEU A 235 -17.40 -0.55 -10.57
C LEU A 235 -18.37 -0.17 -11.71
N ASN A 236 -18.33 -0.90 -12.82
CA ASN A 236 -19.17 -0.69 -14.01
C ASN A 236 -19.23 0.79 -14.47
N CYS A 237 -18.09 1.47 -14.45
CA CYS A 237 -17.95 2.86 -14.88
C CYS A 237 -16.48 3.19 -15.17
N GLY A 238 -16.22 4.45 -15.50
CA GLY A 238 -14.89 5.01 -15.69
C GLY A 238 -14.21 4.60 -16.99
N THR A 239 -13.05 5.21 -17.21
CA THR A 239 -12.20 4.97 -18.38
C THR A 239 -10.81 4.55 -17.93
N ILE A 240 -10.12 3.81 -18.80
CA ILE A 240 -8.75 3.36 -18.56
C ILE A 240 -7.84 4.06 -19.56
N SER A 241 -6.76 4.65 -19.05
CA SER A 241 -5.68 5.21 -19.86
C SER A 241 -4.37 4.56 -19.48
N ASN A 242 -3.50 4.31 -20.45
CA ASN A 242 -2.18 3.70 -20.24
C ASN A 242 -1.09 4.66 -20.72
N ASN A 243 0.06 4.61 -20.07
CA ASN A 243 1.31 5.12 -20.64
C ASN A 243 2.42 4.07 -20.50
N THR A 244 3.68 4.45 -20.70
CA THR A 244 4.82 3.52 -20.65
C THR A 244 5.12 2.97 -19.25
N LYS A 245 4.65 3.61 -18.18
CA LYS A 245 4.98 3.26 -16.78
C LYS A 245 3.78 2.76 -15.98
N TYR A 246 2.60 3.31 -16.21
CA TYR A 246 1.42 3.09 -15.40
C TYR A 246 0.13 3.02 -16.20
N THR A 247 -0.86 2.36 -15.59
CA THR A 247 -2.25 2.32 -16.01
C THR A 247 -3.07 3.13 -15.00
N GLN A 248 -4.00 3.94 -15.49
CA GLN A 248 -4.90 4.75 -14.68
C GLN A 248 -6.35 4.39 -15.00
N PHE A 249 -7.12 4.06 -13.96
CA PHE A 249 -8.57 4.11 -13.96
C PHE A 249 -9.03 5.50 -13.54
N ARG A 250 -9.99 6.09 -14.26
CA ARG A 250 -10.52 7.43 -13.96
C ARG A 250 -12.02 7.51 -14.19
N VAL A 251 -12.74 8.10 -13.23
CA VAL A 251 -14.15 8.46 -13.35
C VAL A 251 -14.28 9.98 -13.31
N THR A 252 -14.91 10.55 -14.33
CA THR A 252 -15.15 12.01 -14.45
C THR A 252 -16.60 12.36 -14.72
N LYS A 253 -17.42 11.38 -15.13
CA LYS A 253 -18.84 11.60 -15.39
C LYS A 253 -19.55 11.84 -14.06
N PHE A 254 -20.29 12.93 -13.97
CA PHE A 254 -20.90 13.40 -12.72
C PHE A 254 -21.82 12.35 -12.10
N GLU A 255 -22.68 11.74 -12.92
CA GLU A 255 -23.64 10.72 -12.48
C GLU A 255 -22.94 9.45 -11.98
N ASP A 256 -21.90 8.98 -12.68
CA ASP A 256 -21.12 7.82 -12.23
C ASP A 256 -20.40 8.10 -10.89
N ILE A 257 -19.93 9.33 -10.68
CA ILE A 257 -19.30 9.72 -9.40
C ILE A 257 -20.33 9.69 -8.26
N ASP A 258 -21.52 10.23 -8.47
CA ASP A 258 -22.59 10.28 -7.47
C ASP A 258 -23.14 8.88 -7.14
N GLU A 259 -23.63 8.20 -8.17
CA GLU A 259 -24.44 6.99 -8.03
C GLU A 259 -23.60 5.74 -7.80
N LYS A 260 -22.34 5.73 -8.27
CA LYS A 260 -21.47 4.55 -8.16
C LYS A 260 -20.35 4.79 -7.17
N ILE A 261 -19.51 5.81 -7.39
CA ILE A 261 -18.30 6.01 -6.58
C ILE A 261 -18.63 6.44 -5.15
N ILE A 262 -19.39 7.51 -4.97
CA ILE A 262 -19.78 8.02 -3.65
C ILE A 262 -20.63 6.97 -2.91
N SER A 263 -21.62 6.41 -3.58
CA SER A 263 -22.47 5.36 -3.01
C SER A 263 -21.68 4.13 -2.56
N PHE A 264 -20.66 3.71 -3.34
CA PHE A 264 -19.78 2.62 -2.97
C PHE A 264 -18.98 2.91 -1.70
N PHE A 265 -18.30 4.06 -1.62
CA PHE A 265 -17.43 4.40 -0.48
C PHE A 265 -18.18 4.89 0.77
N HIS A 266 -19.47 5.23 0.65
CA HIS A 266 -20.35 5.33 1.82
C HIS A 266 -20.70 3.95 2.40
N LYS A 267 -20.88 2.94 1.54
CA LYS A 267 -21.15 1.56 1.99
C LYS A 267 -19.90 0.86 2.52
N TYR A 268 -18.76 1.05 1.85
CA TYR A 268 -17.47 0.44 2.19
C TYR A 268 -16.47 1.53 2.54
N SER A 269 -16.26 1.73 3.84
CA SER A 269 -15.57 2.91 4.36
C SER A 269 -14.10 2.95 3.98
N LEU A 270 -13.65 4.13 3.55
CA LEU A 270 -12.23 4.49 3.51
C LEU A 270 -11.73 4.80 4.92
N HIS A 271 -10.40 4.78 5.11
CA HIS A 271 -9.78 5.15 6.39
C HIS A 271 -8.65 6.17 6.19
N GLY A 272 -8.11 6.66 7.31
CA GLY A 272 -7.02 7.64 7.32
C GLY A 272 -7.40 9.00 6.71
N ILE A 273 -6.40 9.75 6.29
CA ILE A 273 -6.54 11.06 5.65
C ILE A 273 -7.37 11.00 4.37
N LYS A 274 -7.35 9.85 3.66
CA LYS A 274 -8.14 9.70 2.44
C LYS A 274 -9.64 9.71 2.70
N LYS A 275 -10.09 9.18 3.84
CA LYS A 275 -11.49 9.31 4.29
C LYS A 275 -11.90 10.78 4.41
N LEU A 276 -11.08 11.60 5.05
CA LEU A 276 -11.36 13.04 5.22
C LEU A 276 -11.43 13.77 3.86
N ASN A 277 -10.56 13.40 2.91
CA ASN A 277 -10.64 13.94 1.55
C ASN A 277 -11.90 13.49 0.80
N PHE A 278 -12.33 12.25 1.01
CA PHE A 278 -13.58 11.75 0.44
C PHE A 278 -14.81 12.46 1.05
N GLU A 279 -14.80 12.74 2.35
CA GLU A 279 -15.87 13.48 3.03
C GLU A 279 -16.00 14.91 2.46
N ASP A 280 -14.90 15.65 2.36
CA ASP A 280 -14.90 16.98 1.72
C ASP A 280 -15.34 16.91 0.25
N PHE A 281 -14.94 15.86 -0.47
CA PHE A 281 -15.38 15.61 -1.84
C PHE A 281 -16.91 15.43 -1.93
N CYS A 282 -17.51 14.69 -0.99
CA CYS A 282 -18.96 14.51 -0.90
C CYS A 282 -19.69 15.80 -0.51
N VAL A 283 -19.14 16.61 0.40
CA VAL A 283 -19.71 17.92 0.76
C VAL A 283 -19.80 18.81 -0.47
N VAL A 284 -18.71 18.93 -1.24
CA VAL A 284 -18.71 19.75 -2.45
C VAL A 284 -19.66 19.18 -3.51
N MET A 285 -19.78 17.86 -3.62
CA MET A 285 -20.77 17.21 -4.50
C MET A 285 -22.20 17.64 -4.14
N ALA A 286 -22.56 17.61 -2.86
CA ALA A 286 -23.88 18.04 -2.39
C ALA A 286 -24.15 19.53 -2.66
N MET A 287 -23.15 20.40 -2.50
CA MET A 287 -23.25 21.82 -2.85
C MET A 287 -23.49 22.03 -4.35
N VAL A 288 -22.82 21.25 -5.21
CA VAL A 288 -23.00 21.33 -6.65
C VAL A 288 -24.39 20.84 -7.08
N LYS A 289 -24.87 19.72 -6.51
CA LYS A 289 -26.24 19.21 -6.73
C LYS A 289 -27.31 20.24 -6.33
N SER A 290 -27.06 20.97 -5.25
CA SER A 290 -27.93 22.07 -4.78
C SER A 290 -27.73 23.39 -5.53
N LYS A 291 -26.94 23.40 -6.61
CA LYS A 291 -26.63 24.57 -7.46
C LYS A 291 -25.98 25.76 -6.73
N VAL A 292 -25.43 25.54 -5.52
CA VAL A 292 -24.78 26.59 -4.71
C VAL A 292 -23.57 27.21 -5.42
N HIS A 293 -22.86 26.40 -6.20
CA HIS A 293 -21.71 26.80 -7.02
C HIS A 293 -22.00 27.88 -8.07
N LEU A 294 -23.28 28.16 -8.38
CA LEU A 294 -23.67 29.21 -9.33
C LEU A 294 -23.60 30.62 -8.72
N THR A 295 -23.55 30.73 -7.39
CA THR A 295 -23.40 32.01 -6.68
C THR A 295 -21.92 32.28 -6.40
N PHE A 296 -21.54 33.56 -6.33
CA PHE A 296 -20.17 33.96 -5.97
C PHE A 296 -19.77 33.41 -4.59
N GLU A 297 -20.60 33.67 -3.56
CA GLU A 297 -20.35 33.21 -2.19
C GLU A 297 -20.30 31.67 -2.09
N GLY A 298 -21.21 30.98 -2.76
CA GLY A 298 -21.24 29.52 -2.79
C GLY A 298 -20.01 28.92 -3.47
N PHE A 299 -19.52 29.55 -4.54
CA PHE A 299 -18.29 29.14 -5.20
C PHE A 299 -17.05 29.40 -4.35
N GLU A 300 -16.96 30.54 -3.66
CA GLU A 300 -15.86 30.81 -2.72
C GLU A 300 -15.82 29.79 -1.57
N LYS A 301 -16.98 29.39 -1.04
CA LYS A 301 -17.07 28.32 -0.03
C LYS A 301 -16.52 26.99 -0.57
N ILE A 302 -16.83 26.64 -1.83
CA ILE A 302 -16.28 25.46 -2.50
C ILE A 302 -14.75 25.56 -2.62
N GLU A 303 -14.22 26.69 -3.09
CA GLU A 303 -12.77 26.90 -3.21
C GLU A 303 -12.06 26.78 -1.85
N LYS A 304 -12.69 27.30 -0.78
CA LYS A 304 -12.18 27.18 0.59
C LYS A 304 -12.07 25.72 1.03
N ILE A 305 -13.10 24.90 0.82
CA ILE A 305 -13.05 23.46 1.14
C ILE A 305 -11.93 22.78 0.35
N ILE A 306 -11.88 23.00 -0.97
CA ILE A 306 -10.87 22.39 -1.86
C ILE A 306 -9.45 22.78 -1.44
N SER A 307 -9.25 23.99 -0.93
CA SER A 307 -7.94 24.45 -0.45
C SER A 307 -7.41 23.67 0.76
N GLY A 308 -8.29 22.99 1.51
CA GLY A 308 -7.93 22.11 2.63
C GLY A 308 -7.77 20.63 2.26
N MET A 309 -8.02 20.24 1.02
CA MET A 309 -7.98 18.83 0.59
C MET A 309 -6.57 18.36 0.22
N ASN A 310 -6.37 17.03 0.26
CA ASN A 310 -5.21 16.31 -0.27
C ASN A 310 -3.89 16.82 0.32
N LEU A 311 -2.90 17.17 -0.52
CA LEU A 311 -1.56 17.62 -0.07
C LEU A 311 -1.59 18.83 0.86
N LYS A 312 -2.67 19.63 0.81
CA LYS A 312 -2.85 20.83 1.63
C LYS A 312 -3.48 20.54 2.99
N ARG A 313 -4.07 19.35 3.18
CA ARG A 313 -4.63 18.95 4.48
C ARG A 313 -3.49 18.86 5.49
N LYS A 314 -3.64 19.49 6.66
CA LYS A 314 -2.66 19.42 7.74
C LYS A 314 -2.89 18.18 8.59
#